data_AF-A0A670YLH9-F1
#
_entry.id   AF-A0A670YLH9-F1
#
_cell.length_a   1.000
_cell.length_b   1.000
_cell.length_c   1.000
_cell.angle_alpha   90.00
_cell.angle_beta   90.00
_cell.angle_gamma   90.00
#
_symmetry.space_group_name_H-M   'P 1'
#
loop_
_entity.id
_entity.type
_entity.pdbx_description
1 polymer ?
#
loop_
_entity_poly.entity_id
_entity_poly.type
_entity_poly.pdbx_seq_one_letter_code
_entity_poly.pdbx_strand_id
1 'polypeptide(L)'
;RCTLERYIFPPLRERRGLTVGQVGQNFTFVLTDIDSKQRFGFCRLSSGAKTCFCILSYLPWFEVFYKLLNILADYADSQRCELLQTLYKLPIPEPASSVHLSVVSFCLDNCCGVPLLPCLEDHFINFPLSFFYFVAVDVNNMLHLYASMLYERRILICCSKLSTLTACIHGSASLLYPMFWQHVYIPVLPPHLLDYCW
;
A
#
# COMPACT_ATOMS: atom_id res chain seq x y z
N ARG A 1 12.24 14.43 9.36
CA ARG A 1 12.97 14.15 8.10
C ARG A 1 13.51 12.72 8.02
N CYS A 2 14.06 12.15 9.09
CA CYS A 2 14.74 10.84 9.05
C CYS A 2 13.83 9.58 8.98
N THR A 3 12.52 9.68 9.19
CA THR A 3 11.64 8.51 9.26
C THR A 3 11.28 8.00 7.85
N LEU A 4 10.84 8.88 6.94
CA LEU A 4 10.38 8.49 5.60
C LEU A 4 11.47 7.77 4.81
N GLU A 5 12.70 8.30 4.78
CA GLU A 5 13.81 7.70 4.02
C GLU A 5 14.11 6.26 4.45
N ARG A 6 13.92 5.93 5.74
CA ARG A 6 14.16 4.59 6.29
C ARG A 6 13.05 3.60 5.99
N TYR A 7 11.82 4.06 5.74
CA TYR A 7 10.70 3.23 5.28
C TYR A 7 10.68 3.10 3.75
N ILE A 8 11.15 4.12 3.03
CA ILE A 8 11.32 4.13 1.58
C ILE A 8 12.41 3.15 1.16
N PHE A 9 13.52 3.11 1.92
CA PHE A 9 14.59 2.15 1.73
C PHE A 9 14.76 1.29 2.98
N PRO A 10 13.89 0.28 3.22
CA PRO A 10 14.29 -0.83 4.07
C PRO A 10 15.60 -1.35 3.43
N PRO A 11 16.72 -1.47 4.15
CA PRO A 11 18.01 -1.76 3.55
C PRO A 11 17.97 -3.18 2.96
N LEU A 12 17.61 -3.20 1.69
CA LEU A 12 18.10 -4.12 0.67
C LEU A 12 19.64 -4.02 0.55
N ARG A 13 20.26 -3.02 1.19
CA ARG A 13 21.68 -2.66 1.07
C ARG A 13 22.65 -3.65 1.75
N GLU A 14 22.20 -4.49 2.68
CA GLU A 14 23.07 -5.46 3.37
C GLU A 14 22.83 -6.93 3.04
N ARG A 15 21.74 -7.29 2.34
CA ARG A 15 21.61 -8.64 1.76
C ARG A 15 22.31 -8.69 0.41
N ARG A 16 23.61 -9.00 0.46
CA ARG A 16 24.33 -9.66 -0.65
C ARG A 16 23.46 -10.81 -1.15
N GLY A 17 22.80 -10.65 -2.32
CA GLY A 17 22.11 -11.76 -2.98
C GLY A 17 20.71 -11.52 -3.54
N LEU A 18 20.12 -10.31 -3.53
CA LEU A 18 19.02 -10.06 -4.47
C LEU A 18 19.60 -9.83 -5.87
N THR A 19 19.80 -10.95 -6.56
CA THR A 19 20.08 -11.06 -7.98
C THR A 19 19.24 -10.07 -8.80
N VAL A 20 19.94 -9.25 -9.60
CA VAL A 20 19.62 -8.93 -10.99
C VAL A 20 18.17 -9.23 -11.41
N GLY A 21 17.36 -8.20 -11.61
CA GLY A 21 16.12 -8.32 -12.40
C GLY A 21 14.78 -8.00 -11.73
N GLN A 22 14.73 -7.33 -10.56
CA GLN A 22 13.44 -6.82 -10.09
C GLN A 22 13.05 -5.55 -10.86
N VAL A 23 12.17 -5.75 -11.85
CA VAL A 23 11.31 -4.72 -12.46
C VAL A 23 10.64 -3.93 -11.33
N GLY A 24 10.47 -2.61 -11.51
CA GLY A 24 10.05 -1.71 -10.45
C GLY A 24 8.90 -2.24 -9.59
N GLN A 25 9.04 -2.15 -8.26
CA GLN A 25 8.09 -2.72 -7.30
C GLN A 25 7.28 -1.64 -6.62
N ASN A 26 5.98 -1.88 -6.54
CA ASN A 26 5.05 -1.05 -5.79
C ASN A 26 4.81 -1.66 -4.41
N PHE A 27 4.88 -0.86 -3.37
CA PHE A 27 4.56 -1.29 -2.01
C PHE A 27 3.97 -0.12 -1.22
N THR A 28 3.21 -0.43 -0.18
CA THR A 28 2.66 0.60 0.73
C THR A 28 3.11 0.33 2.15
N PHE A 29 3.78 1.29 2.76
CA PHE A 29 3.99 1.29 4.21
C PHE A 29 2.90 2.10 4.89
N VAL A 30 2.68 1.86 6.18
CA VAL A 30 1.76 2.67 6.99
C VAL A 30 2.52 3.31 8.13
N LEU A 31 2.25 4.60 8.34
CA LEU A 31 2.64 5.33 9.53
C LEU A 31 1.39 5.57 10.37
N THR A 32 1.45 5.19 11.63
CA THR A 32 0.37 5.46 12.57
C THR A 32 0.65 6.79 13.26
N ASP A 33 -0.31 7.71 13.18
CA ASP A 33 -0.28 9.00 13.85
C ASP A 33 -0.59 8.88 15.35
N ILE A 34 -0.40 9.96 16.12
CA ILE A 34 -0.72 10.00 17.55
C ILE A 34 -2.20 9.70 17.84
N ASP A 35 -3.08 10.09 16.93
CA ASP A 35 -4.53 9.83 16.99
C ASP A 35 -4.90 8.40 16.54
N SER A 36 -3.93 7.49 16.41
CA SER A 36 -4.10 6.14 15.86
C SER A 36 -4.63 6.09 14.43
N LYS A 37 -4.59 7.21 13.69
CA LYS A 37 -4.96 7.26 12.27
C LYS A 37 -3.82 6.75 11.40
N GLN A 38 -4.17 6.01 10.36
CA GLN A 38 -3.22 5.44 9.42
C GLN A 38 -2.93 6.41 8.27
N ARG A 39 -1.65 6.69 8.03
CA ARG A 39 -1.16 7.36 6.82
C ARG A 39 -0.48 6.33 5.93
N PHE A 40 -0.96 6.22 4.69
CA PHE A 40 -0.46 5.28 3.69
C PHE A 40 0.66 5.94 2.87
N GLY A 41 1.84 5.33 2.88
CA GLY A 41 2.99 5.71 2.07
C GLY A 41 3.10 4.82 0.85
N PHE A 42 2.49 5.23 -0.25
CA PHE A 42 2.54 4.52 -1.54
C PHE A 42 3.91 4.74 -2.18
N CYS A 43 4.63 3.65 -2.45
CA CYS A 43 5.98 3.69 -2.97
C CYS A 43 6.08 2.96 -4.31
N ARG A 44 6.89 3.54 -5.22
CA ARG A 44 7.37 2.90 -6.45
C ARG A 44 8.90 2.88 -6.43
N LEU A 45 9.47 1.69 -6.23
CA LEU A 45 10.90 1.46 -6.24
C LEU A 45 11.37 1.20 -7.68
N SER A 46 12.40 1.93 -8.15
CA SER A 46 12.98 1.74 -9.48
C SER A 46 13.83 0.46 -9.58
N SER A 47 14.03 -0.05 -10.79
CA SER A 47 14.86 -1.24 -11.04
C SER A 47 16.29 -1.00 -10.54
N GLY A 48 16.74 -1.86 -9.62
CA GLY A 48 18.04 -1.73 -8.97
C GLY A 48 18.04 -0.86 -7.70
N ALA A 49 16.87 -0.50 -7.17
CA ALA A 49 16.69 0.16 -5.87
C ALA A 49 17.48 1.47 -5.68
N LYS A 50 17.76 2.19 -6.78
CA LYS A 50 18.51 3.46 -6.76
C LYS A 50 17.64 4.68 -6.46
N THR A 51 16.39 4.66 -6.90
CA THR A 51 15.43 5.74 -6.72
C THR A 51 14.09 5.17 -6.30
N CYS A 52 13.37 5.90 -5.45
CA CYS A 52 12.04 5.54 -5.02
C CYS A 52 11.16 6.78 -5.01
N PHE A 53 10.00 6.69 -5.65
CA PHE A 53 8.97 7.71 -5.58
C PHE A 53 7.98 7.33 -4.48
N CYS A 54 7.60 8.27 -3.63
CA CYS A 54 6.68 8.02 -2.53
C CYS A 54 5.63 9.13 -2.46
N ILE A 55 4.36 8.75 -2.30
CA ILE A 55 3.26 9.64 -1.97
C ILE A 55 2.72 9.22 -0.61
N LEU A 56 2.62 10.18 0.31
CA LEU A 56 2.02 9.96 1.62
C LEU A 56 0.62 10.56 1.63
N SER A 57 -0.39 9.74 1.91
CA SER A 57 -1.79 10.18 1.97
C SER A 57 -2.53 9.47 3.09
N TYR A 58 -3.56 10.12 3.63
CA TYR A 58 -4.54 9.47 4.51
C TYR A 58 -5.59 8.68 3.73
N LEU A 59 -5.73 8.95 2.44
CA LEU A 59 -6.70 8.29 1.58
C LEU A 59 -6.14 6.93 1.14
N PRO A 60 -6.86 5.82 1.38
CA PRO A 60 -6.38 4.49 1.04
C PRO A 60 -6.43 4.15 -0.47
N TRP A 61 -6.28 5.10 -1.39
CA TRP A 61 -6.48 4.86 -2.83
C TRP A 61 -5.29 4.18 -3.54
N PHE A 62 -5.02 2.91 -3.20
CA PHE A 62 -3.87 2.14 -3.69
C PHE A 62 -3.72 2.16 -5.21
N GLU A 63 -4.77 1.85 -5.96
CA GLU A 63 -4.69 1.78 -7.43
C GLU A 63 -4.41 3.14 -8.06
N VAL A 64 -5.09 4.19 -7.59
CA VAL A 64 -4.93 5.56 -8.09
C VAL A 64 -3.51 6.04 -7.85
N PHE A 65 -2.99 5.90 -6.63
CA PHE A 65 -1.65 6.35 -6.30
C PHE A 65 -0.56 5.51 -7.00
N TYR A 66 -0.75 4.21 -7.18
CA TYR A 66 0.20 3.40 -7.96
C TYR A 66 0.23 3.78 -9.44
N LYS A 67 -0.92 4.03 -10.07
CA LYS A 67 -0.98 4.55 -11.45
C LYS A 67 -0.31 5.92 -11.54
N LEU A 68 -0.61 6.81 -10.61
CA LEU A 68 -0.01 8.14 -10.55
C LEU A 68 1.53 8.07 -10.37
N LEU A 69 2.03 7.22 -9.49
CA LEU A 69 3.47 7.02 -9.28
C LEU A 69 4.17 6.47 -10.52
N ASN A 70 3.53 5.58 -11.27
CA ASN A 70 4.05 5.10 -12.54
C ASN A 70 4.22 6.26 -13.53
N ILE A 71 3.20 7.09 -13.67
CA ILE A 71 3.19 8.24 -14.57
C ILE A 71 4.21 9.30 -14.15
N LEU A 72 4.28 9.60 -12.85
CA LEU A 72 5.26 10.54 -12.31
C LEU A 72 6.68 10.10 -12.63
N ALA A 73 6.97 8.81 -12.56
CA ALA A 73 8.31 8.32 -12.81
C ALA A 73 8.75 8.40 -14.28
N ASP A 74 7.81 8.54 -15.21
CA ASP A 74 8.08 8.73 -16.64
C ASP A 74 8.18 10.23 -17.02
N TYR A 75 7.68 11.13 -16.17
CA TYR A 75 7.70 12.58 -16.41
C TYR A 75 9.02 13.28 -16.02
N ALA A 76 9.32 14.38 -16.71
CA ALA A 76 10.40 15.31 -16.35
C ALA A 76 10.09 16.11 -15.07
N ASP A 77 11.11 16.69 -14.42
CA ASP A 77 10.96 17.40 -13.14
C ASP A 77 9.91 18.52 -13.18
N SER A 78 9.90 19.32 -14.25
CA SER A 78 8.95 20.43 -14.41
C SER A 78 7.50 19.96 -14.47
N GLN A 79 7.21 18.94 -15.29
CA GLN A 79 5.88 18.36 -15.46
C GLN A 79 5.38 17.66 -14.18
N ARG A 80 6.29 17.00 -13.46
CA ARG A 80 5.97 16.40 -12.15
C ARG A 80 5.52 17.45 -11.14
N CYS A 81 6.25 18.56 -11.03
CA CYS A 81 5.90 19.63 -10.10
C CYS A 81 4.52 20.23 -10.40
N GLU A 82 4.20 20.47 -11.67
CA GLU A 82 2.90 21.01 -12.08
C GLU A 82 1.74 20.05 -11.76
N LEU A 83 1.90 18.76 -12.07
CA LEU A 83 0.90 17.73 -11.77
C LEU A 83 0.68 17.60 -10.25
N LEU A 84 1.77 17.56 -9.47
CA LEU A 84 1.69 17.46 -8.01
C LEU A 84 1.04 18.68 -7.38
N GLN A 85 1.32 19.88 -7.87
CA GLN A 85 0.66 21.11 -7.40
C GLN A 85 -0.85 21.10 -7.70
N THR A 86 -1.23 20.64 -8.88
CA THR A 86 -2.64 20.52 -9.27
C THR A 86 -3.36 19.51 -8.39
N LEU A 87 -2.77 18.34 -8.17
CA LEU A 87 -3.33 17.28 -7.33
C LEU A 87 -3.44 17.71 -5.86
N TYR A 88 -2.45 18.44 -5.34
CA TYR A 88 -2.47 18.92 -3.95
C TYR A 88 -3.54 19.99 -3.70
N LYS A 89 -3.86 20.80 -4.71
CA LYS A 89 -4.91 21.84 -4.63
C LYS A 89 -6.31 21.30 -4.89
N LEU A 90 -6.42 20.09 -5.46
CA LEU A 90 -7.71 19.48 -5.76
C LEU A 90 -8.46 19.22 -4.44
N PRO A 91 -9.72 19.65 -4.30
CA PRO A 91 -10.55 19.21 -3.19
C PRO A 91 -10.71 17.69 -3.24
N ILE A 92 -10.90 17.05 -2.09
CA ILE A 92 -11.10 15.60 -2.03
C ILE A 92 -12.41 15.29 -2.78
N PRO A 93 -12.36 14.59 -3.93
CA PRO A 93 -13.54 14.23 -4.70
C PRO A 93 -14.50 13.35 -3.89
N GLU A 94 -15.80 13.53 -4.12
CA GLU A 94 -16.83 12.65 -3.56
C GLU A 94 -16.75 11.25 -4.23
N PRO A 95 -17.16 10.18 -3.51
CA PRO A 95 -17.29 8.85 -4.11
C PRO A 95 -18.14 8.92 -5.38
N ALA A 96 -17.82 8.13 -6.40
CA ALA A 96 -18.47 8.14 -7.72
C ALA A 96 -18.24 9.36 -8.63
N SER A 97 -17.41 10.34 -8.21
CA SER A 97 -17.01 11.42 -9.11
C SER A 97 -15.79 11.04 -9.97
N SER A 98 -15.79 11.46 -11.24
CA SER A 98 -14.62 11.32 -12.11
C SER A 98 -13.70 12.53 -11.96
N VAL A 99 -12.44 12.27 -11.65
CA VAL A 99 -11.41 13.31 -11.65
C VAL A 99 -10.56 13.12 -12.90
N HIS A 100 -10.60 14.12 -13.78
CA HIS A 100 -9.72 14.21 -14.93
C HIS A 100 -8.55 15.13 -14.59
N LEU A 101 -7.44 14.52 -14.17
CA LEU A 101 -6.14 15.19 -14.25
C LEU A 101 -5.66 15.05 -15.70
N SER A 102 -4.98 16.05 -16.25
CA SER A 102 -4.75 16.27 -17.70
C SER A 102 -4.34 15.04 -18.54
N VAL A 103 -3.76 14.00 -17.94
CA VAL A 103 -3.37 12.72 -18.58
C VAL A 103 -3.92 11.48 -17.84
N VAL A 104 -4.56 11.65 -16.69
CA VAL A 104 -5.08 10.57 -15.83
C VAL A 104 -6.53 10.82 -15.51
N SER A 105 -7.41 10.06 -16.15
CA SER A 105 -8.80 9.91 -15.75
C SER A 105 -8.86 8.79 -14.72
N PHE A 106 -9.23 9.07 -13.48
CA PHE A 106 -9.65 8.03 -12.55
C PHE A 106 -11.11 8.28 -12.15
N CYS A 107 -11.92 7.24 -12.35
CA CYS A 107 -13.25 7.17 -11.79
C CYS A 107 -13.10 6.61 -10.38
N LEU A 108 -13.58 7.32 -9.37
CA LEU A 108 -13.69 6.79 -8.01
C LEU A 108 -14.91 5.87 -7.88
N ASP A 109 -15.23 5.15 -8.95
CA ASP A 109 -16.55 4.59 -9.15
C ASP A 109 -16.53 3.08 -9.42
N ASN A 110 -17.28 2.42 -8.55
CA ASN A 110 -17.73 1.03 -8.49
C ASN A 110 -17.42 0.16 -9.73
N CYS A 111 -16.21 -0.39 -9.81
CA CYS A 111 -15.88 -1.36 -10.85
C CYS A 111 -16.37 -2.76 -10.46
N CYS A 112 -17.68 -3.01 -10.49
CA CYS A 112 -18.26 -4.32 -10.83
C CYS A 112 -19.80 -4.25 -10.79
N GLY A 113 -20.45 -4.56 -11.92
CA GLY A 113 -21.89 -4.80 -12.02
C GLY A 113 -22.32 -6.12 -11.36
N VAL A 114 -22.00 -6.29 -10.08
CA VAL A 114 -22.52 -7.35 -9.21
C VAL A 114 -23.48 -6.67 -8.24
N PRO A 115 -24.69 -7.21 -7.98
CA PRO A 115 -25.60 -6.62 -7.00
C PRO A 115 -24.93 -6.70 -5.63
N LEU A 116 -24.35 -5.59 -5.16
CA LEU A 116 -23.55 -5.50 -3.95
C LEU A 116 -24.42 -5.15 -2.75
N LEU A 117 -24.26 -5.94 -1.69
CA LEU A 117 -24.68 -5.58 -0.34
C LEU A 117 -24.04 -4.22 0.03
N PRO A 118 -24.76 -3.31 0.69
CA PRO A 118 -24.31 -1.94 1.01
C PRO A 118 -23.14 -1.84 2.01
N CYS A 119 -22.42 -2.93 2.27
CA CYS A 119 -21.41 -3.05 3.33
C CYS A 119 -19.96 -3.21 2.81
N LEU A 120 -19.68 -3.03 1.52
CA LEU A 120 -18.35 -3.32 0.92
C LEU A 120 -17.66 -2.11 0.28
N GLU A 121 -17.98 -0.89 0.70
CA GLU A 121 -17.32 0.33 0.17
C GLU A 121 -15.80 0.36 0.45
N ASP A 122 -15.37 -0.11 1.64
CA ASP A 122 -13.93 -0.21 1.99
C ASP A 122 -13.22 -1.42 1.36
N HIS A 123 -13.98 -2.44 0.95
CA HIS A 123 -13.44 -3.66 0.35
C HIS A 123 -12.98 -3.41 -1.09
N PHE A 124 -13.63 -2.49 -1.81
CA PHE A 124 -13.25 -2.11 -3.17
C PHE A 124 -11.89 -1.40 -3.23
N ILE A 125 -11.59 -0.58 -2.22
CA ILE A 125 -10.34 0.16 -2.15
C ILE A 125 -9.13 -0.79 -1.97
N ASN A 126 -9.33 -1.88 -1.23
CA ASN A 126 -8.31 -2.90 -0.95
C ASN A 126 -8.36 -4.11 -1.90
N PHE A 127 -9.40 -4.22 -2.75
CA PHE A 127 -9.64 -5.35 -3.66
C PHE A 127 -8.41 -5.82 -4.46
N PRO A 128 -7.60 -4.93 -5.08
CA PRO A 128 -6.40 -5.38 -5.80
C PRO A 128 -5.36 -6.02 -4.87
N LEU A 129 -5.24 -5.57 -3.61
CA LEU A 129 -4.32 -6.15 -2.62
C LEU A 129 -4.85 -7.48 -2.07
N SER A 130 -6.17 -7.57 -1.85
CA SER A 130 -6.84 -8.82 -1.51
C SER A 130 -6.58 -9.89 -2.57
N PHE A 131 -6.68 -9.53 -3.86
CA PHE A 131 -6.37 -10.45 -4.95
C PHE A 131 -4.92 -10.95 -4.92
N PHE A 132 -3.94 -10.05 -4.72
CA PHE A 132 -2.54 -10.45 -4.57
C PHE A 132 -2.31 -11.36 -3.35
N TYR A 133 -3.05 -11.18 -2.26
CA TYR A 133 -3.02 -12.06 -1.10
C TYR A 133 -3.55 -13.46 -1.41
N PHE A 134 -4.71 -13.57 -2.07
CA PHE A 134 -5.28 -14.86 -2.49
C PHE A 134 -4.37 -15.64 -3.45
N VAL A 135 -3.62 -14.93 -4.32
CA VAL A 135 -2.68 -15.57 -5.24
C VAL A 135 -1.39 -16.01 -4.54
N ALA A 136 -0.96 -15.30 -3.50
CA ALA A 136 0.34 -15.52 -2.86
C ALA A 136 0.30 -16.47 -1.66
N VAL A 137 -0.87 -16.70 -1.05
CA VAL A 137 -1.01 -17.45 0.21
C VAL A 137 -1.96 -18.62 0.03
N ASP A 138 -1.51 -19.82 0.41
CA ASP A 138 -2.36 -21.02 0.40
C ASP A 138 -3.57 -20.87 1.33
N VAL A 139 -4.68 -21.51 0.97
CA VAL A 139 -5.95 -21.44 1.72
C VAL A 139 -5.78 -21.83 3.20
N ASN A 140 -4.97 -22.86 3.50
CA ASN A 140 -4.69 -23.26 4.88
C ASN A 140 -3.99 -22.14 5.66
N ASN A 141 -2.99 -21.50 5.06
CA ASN A 141 -2.26 -20.39 5.68
C ASN A 141 -3.15 -19.16 5.85
N MET A 142 -4.08 -18.92 4.92
CA MET A 142 -5.08 -17.87 5.05
C MET A 142 -5.98 -18.09 6.27
N LEU A 143 -6.47 -19.32 6.47
CA LEU A 143 -7.30 -19.67 7.62
C LEU A 143 -6.52 -19.56 8.93
N HIS A 144 -5.25 -20.00 8.95
CA HIS A 144 -4.38 -19.84 10.12
C HIS A 144 -4.13 -18.37 10.47
N LEU A 145 -3.89 -17.52 9.46
CA LEU A 145 -3.74 -16.07 9.66
C LEU A 145 -5.02 -15.46 10.19
N TYR A 146 -6.17 -15.77 9.59
CA TYR A 146 -7.46 -15.26 10.03
C TYR A 146 -7.77 -15.68 11.47
N ALA A 147 -7.59 -16.96 11.81
CA ALA A 147 -7.75 -17.43 13.18
C ALA A 147 -6.80 -16.71 14.14
N SER A 148 -5.52 -16.56 13.78
CA SER A 148 -4.54 -15.86 14.60
C SER A 148 -4.91 -14.39 14.85
N MET A 149 -5.52 -13.73 13.85
CA MET A 149 -6.03 -12.37 13.99
C MET A 149 -7.24 -12.32 14.93
N LEU A 150 -8.18 -13.26 14.83
CA LEU A 150 -9.31 -13.33 15.76
C LEU A 150 -8.89 -13.57 17.21
N TYR A 151 -7.75 -14.25 17.43
CA TYR A 151 -7.14 -14.41 18.75
C TYR A 151 -6.20 -13.27 19.17
N GLU A 152 -6.15 -12.18 18.40
CA GLU A 152 -5.28 -11.02 18.64
C GLU A 152 -3.80 -11.40 18.87
N ARG A 153 -3.31 -12.42 18.16
CA ARG A 153 -1.93 -12.89 18.31
C ARG A 153 -0.94 -11.90 17.68
N ARG A 154 0.31 -11.91 18.17
CA ARG A 154 1.43 -11.27 17.48
C ARG A 154 1.74 -12.06 16.20
N ILE A 155 1.52 -11.46 15.03
CA ILE A 155 1.67 -12.11 13.72
C ILE A 155 2.85 -11.47 12.98
N LEU A 156 3.78 -12.29 12.49
CA LEU A 156 4.88 -11.87 11.63
C LEU A 156 4.71 -12.50 10.25
N ILE A 157 4.61 -11.69 9.20
CA ILE A 157 4.59 -12.16 7.81
C ILE A 157 5.94 -11.84 7.17
N CYS A 158 6.55 -12.84 6.52
CA CYS A 158 7.83 -12.71 5.84
C CYS A 158 7.65 -13.00 4.34
N CYS A 159 8.19 -12.14 3.47
CA CYS A 159 8.17 -12.35 2.03
C CYS A 159 9.47 -11.82 1.38
N SER A 160 9.83 -12.37 0.22
CA SER A 160 10.97 -11.89 -0.59
C SER A 160 10.63 -10.65 -1.43
N LYS A 161 9.35 -10.37 -1.67
CA LYS A 161 8.85 -9.25 -2.47
C LYS A 161 8.04 -8.30 -1.58
N LEU A 162 8.40 -7.02 -1.55
CA LEU A 162 7.71 -6.01 -0.74
C LEU A 162 6.26 -5.80 -1.20
N SER A 163 6.02 -5.87 -2.51
CA SER A 163 4.66 -5.77 -3.06
C SER A 163 3.74 -6.83 -2.48
N THR A 164 4.16 -8.09 -2.53
CA THR A 164 3.42 -9.22 -1.96
C THR A 164 3.28 -9.10 -0.44
N LEU A 165 4.34 -8.71 0.27
CA LEU A 165 4.29 -8.52 1.73
C LEU A 165 3.17 -7.56 2.14
N THR A 166 3.18 -6.35 1.56
CA THR A 166 2.20 -5.31 1.88
C THR A 166 0.80 -5.70 1.45
N ALA A 167 0.66 -6.35 0.29
CA ALA A 167 -0.61 -6.90 -0.17
C ALA A 167 -1.19 -7.94 0.79
N CYS A 168 -0.35 -8.85 1.30
CA CYS A 168 -0.79 -9.85 2.26
C CYS A 168 -1.26 -9.21 3.57
N ILE A 169 -0.57 -8.18 4.06
CA ILE A 169 -0.93 -7.52 5.34
C ILE A 169 -2.20 -6.67 5.20
N HIS A 170 -2.35 -5.89 4.13
CA HIS A 170 -3.56 -5.12 3.86
C HIS A 170 -4.76 -6.03 3.53
N GLY A 171 -4.54 -7.06 2.71
CA GLY A 171 -5.57 -8.02 2.32
C GLY A 171 -6.08 -8.84 3.50
N SER A 172 -5.18 -9.36 4.33
CA SER A 172 -5.59 -10.13 5.52
C SER A 172 -6.32 -9.27 6.57
N ALA A 173 -5.89 -8.03 6.79
CA ALA A 173 -6.63 -7.10 7.66
C ALA A 173 -8.04 -6.78 7.13
N SER A 174 -8.20 -6.69 5.80
CA SER A 174 -9.49 -6.44 5.15
C SER A 174 -10.49 -7.60 5.33
N LEU A 175 -10.01 -8.82 5.60
CA LEU A 175 -10.86 -9.97 5.89
C LEU A 175 -11.54 -9.89 7.27
N LEU A 176 -11.07 -9.03 8.16
CA LEU A 176 -11.67 -8.86 9.49
C LEU A 176 -12.96 -8.05 9.47
N TYR A 177 -13.30 -7.42 8.33
CA TYR A 177 -14.50 -6.61 8.20
C TYR A 177 -15.76 -7.33 8.75
N PRO A 178 -16.59 -6.67 9.56
CA PRO A 178 -16.61 -5.23 9.90
C PRO A 178 -15.67 -4.81 11.03
N MET A 179 -14.88 -5.74 11.58
CA MET A 179 -13.87 -5.44 12.58
C MET A 179 -12.58 -4.93 11.93
N PHE A 180 -11.84 -4.09 12.65
CA PHE A 180 -10.55 -3.58 12.22
C PHE A 180 -9.49 -3.98 13.24
N TRP A 181 -8.28 -4.28 12.76
CA TRP A 181 -7.15 -4.55 13.64
C TRP A 181 -6.81 -3.31 14.48
N GLN A 182 -6.92 -3.43 15.81
CA GLN A 182 -6.72 -2.31 16.74
C GLN A 182 -5.30 -2.23 17.31
N HIS A 183 -4.54 -3.33 17.24
CA HIS A 183 -3.19 -3.39 17.78
C HIS A 183 -2.15 -2.83 16.79
N VAL A 184 -0.87 -2.94 17.15
CA VAL A 184 0.25 -2.51 16.31
C VAL A 184 0.09 -3.05 14.88
N TYR A 185 0.10 -2.13 13.91
CA TYR A 185 -0.07 -2.41 12.50
C TYR A 185 1.08 -1.82 11.70
N ILE A 186 2.05 -2.66 11.31
CA ILE A 186 3.27 -2.23 10.59
C ILE A 186 3.42 -3.11 9.33
N PRO A 187 2.91 -2.67 8.17
CA PRO A 187 2.97 -3.45 6.92
C PRO A 187 4.39 -3.71 6.39
N VAL A 188 5.31 -2.80 6.66
CA VAL A 188 6.72 -2.98 6.35
C VAL A 188 7.50 -2.52 7.57
N LEU A 189 8.24 -3.45 8.19
CA LEU A 189 9.09 -3.15 9.32
C LEU A 189 10.53 -2.91 8.82
N PRO A 190 11.05 -1.68 8.93
CA PRO A 190 12.47 -1.41 8.71
C PRO A 190 13.34 -2.10 9.77
N PRO A 191 14.58 -2.46 9.47
CA PRO A 191 15.44 -3.24 10.38
C PRO A 191 15.84 -2.49 11.64
N HIS A 192 15.90 -1.16 11.59
CA HIS A 192 16.15 -0.35 12.78
C HIS A 192 15.00 -0.38 13.79
N LEU A 193 13.86 -0.98 13.42
CA LEU A 193 12.70 -1.22 14.28
C LEU A 193 12.51 -2.71 14.56
N LEU A 194 13.49 -3.59 14.27
CA LEU A 194 13.38 -5.02 14.58
C LEU A 194 13.24 -5.29 16.08
N ASP A 195 13.71 -4.38 16.93
CA ASP A 195 13.54 -4.48 18.37
C ASP A 195 12.06 -4.45 18.78
N TYR A 196 11.16 -3.92 17.94
CA TYR A 196 9.71 -3.97 18.16
C TYR A 196 9.10 -5.36 17.96
N CYS A 197 9.85 -6.32 17.40
CA CYS A 197 9.37 -7.69 17.22
C CYS A 197 9.47 -8.55 18.48
N TRP A 198 10.28 -8.16 19.46
CA TRP A 198 10.58 -8.94 20.67
C TRP A 198 9.74 -8.48 21.87
#